data_AF-A0A553YZX0-F1
#
_entry.id   AF-A0A553YZX0-F1
#
_cell.length_a   1.000
_cell.length_b   1.000
_cell.length_c   1.000
_cell.angle_alpha   90.00
_cell.angle_beta   90.00
_cell.angle_gamma   90.00
#
_symmetry.space_group_name_H-M   'P 1'
#
loop_
_entity.id
_entity.type
_entity.pdbx_description
1 polymer ?
#
loop_
_entity_poly.entity_id
_entity_poly.type
_entity_poly.pdbx_seq_one_letter_code
_entity_poly.pdbx_strand_id
1 'polypeptide(L)' 'MQAAPLRATARPAPSVTGALRAVEALLLGGGQRTARRNAWNSVLEDRRRASDRQEAQYVLEAAATRRPRAT' A
#
# COMPACT_ATOMS: atom_id res chain seq x y z
N MET A 1 -27.47 55.31 -17.68
CA MET A 1 -27.00 54.15 -16.91
C MET A 1 -26.13 53.29 -17.83
N GLN A 2 -24.81 53.41 -17.74
CA GLN A 2 -23.87 52.68 -18.61
C GLN A 2 -23.41 51.44 -17.83
N ALA A 3 -23.74 50.25 -18.33
CA ALA A 3 -23.41 48.99 -17.65
C ALA A 3 -21.92 48.66 -17.85
N ALA A 4 -21.22 48.41 -16.75
CA ALA A 4 -19.83 47.97 -16.78
C ALA A 4 -19.72 46.58 -17.46
N PRO A 5 -18.75 46.38 -18.37
CA PRO A 5 -18.59 45.09 -19.03
C PRO A 5 -18.12 44.05 -18.01
N LEU A 6 -18.91 43.00 -17.84
CA LEU A 6 -18.50 41.81 -17.08
C LEU A 6 -17.36 41.15 -17.86
N ARG A 7 -16.13 41.25 -17.35
CA ARG A 7 -15.01 40.43 -17.84
C ARG A 7 -15.32 38.98 -17.49
N ALA A 8 -15.88 38.25 -18.45
CA ALA A 8 -15.94 36.80 -18.39
C ALA A 8 -14.51 36.29 -18.28
N THR A 9 -14.11 35.78 -17.11
CA THR A 9 -12.87 35.04 -16.98
C THR A 9 -13.06 33.75 -17.78
N ALA A 10 -12.54 33.75 -19.02
CA ALA A 10 -12.52 32.55 -19.84
C ALA A 10 -11.79 31.47 -19.04
N ARG A 11 -12.53 30.46 -18.58
CA ARG A 11 -11.92 29.29 -17.95
C ARG A 11 -11.02 28.67 -19.01
N PRO A 12 -9.71 28.52 -18.76
CA PRO A 12 -8.82 27.93 -19.75
C PRO A 12 -9.38 26.56 -20.13
N ALA A 13 -9.51 26.33 -21.44
CA ALA A 13 -9.91 25.01 -21.93
C ALA A 13 -8.93 23.96 -21.39
N PRO A 14 -9.42 22.78 -20.97
CA PRO A 14 -8.54 21.75 -20.42
C PRO A 14 -7.48 21.39 -21.46
N SER A 15 -6.20 21.41 -21.05
CA SER A 15 -5.11 20.97 -21.91
C SER A 15 -5.15 19.45 -22.07
N VAL A 16 -4.68 18.96 -23.21
CA VAL A 16 -4.56 17.51 -23.48
C VAL A 16 -3.74 16.83 -22.37
N THR A 17 -2.64 17.44 -21.94
CA THR A 17 -1.82 16.92 -20.84
C THR A 17 -2.62 16.82 -19.53
N GLY A 18 -3.45 17.81 -19.21
CA GLY A 18 -4.30 17.77 -18.03
C GLY A 18 -5.34 16.65 -18.10
N ALA A 19 -5.95 16.44 -19.26
CA ALA A 19 -6.90 15.35 -19.48
C ALA A 19 -6.24 13.98 -19.34
N LEU A 20 -5.05 13.79 -19.92
CA LEU A 20 -4.30 12.53 -19.80
C LEU A 20 -3.90 12.23 -18.35
N ARG A 21 -3.46 13.25 -17.59
CA ARG A 21 -3.17 13.10 -16.15
C ARG A 21 -4.39 12.73 -15.33
N ALA A 22 -5.56 13.28 -15.64
CA ALA A 22 -6.81 12.94 -14.96
C ALA A 22 -7.22 11.49 -15.23
N VAL A 23 -7.10 11.03 -16.48
CA VAL A 23 -7.35 9.64 -16.86
C VAL A 23 -6.36 8.70 -16.16
N GLU A 24 -5.07 9.04 -16.14
CA GLU A 24 -4.04 8.29 -15.41
C GLU A 24 -4.38 8.16 -13.92
N ALA A 25 -4.76 9.26 -13.26
CA ALA A 25 -5.14 9.26 -11.86
C ALA A 25 -6.41 8.41 -11.60
N LEU A 26 -7.39 8.46 -12.51
CA LEU A 26 -8.61 7.67 -12.42
C LEU A 26 -8.32 6.17 -12.57
N LEU A 27 -7.55 5.79 -13.60
CA LEU A 27 -7.25 4.40 -13.92
C LEU A 27 -6.26 3.78 -12.92
N LEU A 28 -5.20 4.50 -12.56
CA LEU A 28 -4.09 3.96 -11.77
C LEU A 28 -4.22 4.24 -10.27
N GLY A 29 -4.99 5.26 -9.87
CA GLY A 29 -5.11 5.66 -8.46
C GLY A 29 -5.66 4.55 -7.55
N GLY A 30 -6.59 3.72 -8.06
CA GLY A 30 -7.09 2.54 -7.35
C GLY A 30 -6.02 1.48 -7.13
N GLY A 31 -5.24 1.17 -8.18
CA GLY A 31 -4.14 0.21 -8.11
C GLY A 31 -3.06 0.60 -7.10
N GLN A 32 -2.72 1.89 -7.01
CA GLN A 32 -1.73 2.38 -6.05
C GLN A 32 -2.18 2.20 -4.58
N ARG A 33 -3.46 2.46 -4.28
CA ARG A 33 -4.00 2.22 -2.92
C ARG A 33 -3.97 0.74 -2.55
N THR A 34 -4.36 -0.13 -3.48
CA THR A 34 -4.29 -1.59 -3.29
C THR A 34 -2.85 -2.05 -3.10
N ALA A 35 -1.91 -1.58 -3.91
CA ALA A 35 -0.49 -1.91 -3.78
C ALA A 35 0.06 -1.53 -2.39
N ARG A 36 -0.27 -0.34 -1.88
CA ARG A 36 0.13 0.10 -0.53
C ARG A 36 -0.45 -0.79 0.57
N ARG A 37 -1.74 -1.16 0.47
CA ARG A 37 -2.39 -2.08 1.43
C ARG A 37 -1.77 -3.46 1.38
N ASN A 38 -1.51 -3.98 0.18
CA ASN A 38 -0.88 -5.28 -0.01
C ASN A 38 0.53 -5.30 0.59
N ALA A 39 1.35 -4.28 0.29
CA ALA A 39 2.70 -4.16 0.84
C ALA A 39 2.68 -4.12 2.37
N TRP A 40 1.78 -3.33 2.97
CA TRP A 40 1.62 -3.28 4.42
C TRP A 40 1.23 -4.64 5.01
N ASN A 41 0.24 -5.31 4.41
CA ASN A 41 -0.21 -6.63 4.86
C ASN A 41 0.90 -7.68 4.76
N SER A 42 1.70 -7.67 3.68
CA SER A 42 2.84 -8.57 3.52
C SER A 42 3.86 -8.37 4.64
N VAL A 43 4.18 -7.12 5.00
CA VAL A 43 5.11 -6.83 6.10
C VAL A 43 4.58 -7.30 7.45
N LEU A 44 3.28 -7.11 7.72
CA LEU A 44 2.67 -7.61 8.96
C LEU A 44 2.70 -9.14 9.02
N GLU A 45 2.38 -9.79 7.91
CA GLU A 45 2.40 -11.25 7.80
C GLU A 45 3.81 -11.82 7.95
N ASP A 46 4.83 -11.20 7.35
CA ASP A 46 6.22 -11.63 7.49
C ASP A 46 6.72 -11.49 8.93
N ARG A 47 6.30 -10.44 9.64
CA ARG A 47 6.60 -10.29 11.07
C ARG A 47 5.95 -11.39 11.91
N ARG A 48 4.68 -11.72 11.62
CA ARG A 48 3.99 -12.84 12.27
C ARG A 48 4.72 -14.15 12.03
N ARG A 49 5.04 -14.48 10.77
CA ARG A 49 5.79 -15.69 10.40
C ARG A 49 7.18 -15.74 11.04
N ALA A 50 7.83 -14.59 11.24
CA ALA A 50 9.12 -14.53 11.94
C ALA A 50 8.97 -14.89 13.42
N SER A 51 7.95 -14.37 14.10
CA SER A 51 7.61 -14.74 15.48
C SER A 51 7.27 -16.22 15.60
N ASP A 52 6.42 -16.73 14.71
CA ASP A 52 5.99 -18.13 14.70
C ASP A 52 7.19 -19.07 14.52
N ARG A 53 8.15 -18.72 13.65
CA ARG A 53 9.40 -19.48 13.46
C ARG A 53 10.28 -19.46 14.71
N GLN A 54 10.38 -18.32 15.39
CA GLN A 54 11.15 -18.20 16.62
C GLN A 54 10.56 -19.06 17.75
N GLU A 55 9.24 -19.05 17.91
CA GLU A 55 8.57 -19.86 18.91
C GLU A 55 8.66 -21.36 18.60
N ALA A 56 8.47 -21.74 17.34
CA ALA A 56 8.69 -23.12 16.89
C ALA A 56 10.13 -23.58 17.16
N GLN A 57 11.13 -22.74 16.89
CA GLN A 57 12.53 -23.04 17.18
C GLN A 57 12.73 -23.31 18.68
N TYR A 58 12.22 -22.45 19.55
CA TYR A 58 12.32 -22.62 21.00
C TYR A 58 11.71 -23.94 21.48
N VAL A 59 10.52 -24.29 20.98
CA VAL A 59 9.85 -25.56 21.33
C VAL A 59 10.67 -26.77 20.85
N LEU A 60 11.21 -26.72 19.64
CA LEU A 60 12.04 -27.79 19.08
C LEU A 60 13.35 -27.98 19.86
N GLU A 61 14.02 -26.89 20.24
CA GLU A 61 15.23 -26.92 21.06
C GLU A 61 14.93 -27.48 22.46
N ALA A 62 13.82 -27.07 23.10
CA ALA A 62 13.38 -27.61 24.37
C ALA A 62 13.05 -29.11 24.29
N ALA A 63 12.42 -29.56 23.19
CA ALA A 63 12.14 -30.97 22.96
C ALA A 63 13.43 -31.79 22.74
N ALA A 64 14.39 -31.24 21.98
CA ALA A 64 15.68 -31.88 21.72
C ALA A 64 16.50 -32.08 23.00
N THR A 65 16.53 -31.07 23.88
CA THR A 65 17.24 -31.13 25.16
C THR A 65 16.57 -32.05 26.19
N ARG A 66 15.24 -32.24 26.13
CA ARG A 66 14.51 -33.20 26.98
C ARG A 66 14.66 -34.66 26.58
N ARG A 67 15.14 -34.97 25.36
CA ARG A 67 15.21 -36.37 24.90
C ARG A 67 16.27 -37.13 25.72
N PRO A 68 15.92 -38.21 26.44
CA PRO A 68 16.91 -39.00 27.16
C PRO A 68 17.90 -39.59 26.16
N ARG A 69 19.19 -39.46 26.46
CA ARG A 69 20.27 -40.05 25.66
C ARG A 69 20.11 -41.57 25.74
N ALA A 70 19.78 -42.20 24.62
CA ALA A 70 19.83 -43.66 24.54
C ALA A 70 21.29 -44.07 24.76
N THR A 71 21.54 -44.74 25.89
CA THR A 71 22.81 -45.39 26.25
C THR A 71 22.89 -46.76 25.62
#